data_AF-A0A366EDF7-F1
#
_entry.id   AF-A0A366EDF7-F1
#
_cell.length_a   1.000
_cell.length_b   1.000
_cell.length_c   1.000
_cell.angle_alpha   90.00
_cell.angle_beta   90.00
_cell.angle_gamma   90.00
#
_symmetry.space_group_name_H-M   'P 1'
#
loop_
_entity.id
_entity.type
_entity.pdbx_description
1 polymer ?
#
loop_
_entity_poly.entity_id
_entity_poly.type
_entity_poly.pdbx_seq_one_letter_code
_entity_poly.pdbx_strand_id
1 'polypeptide(L)'
;MEKMEIAEVVSVTAVGMGTRVCLDLIDELKAEEGILVGNTGNGYVLVLSENRTTETYPPRAFRINGGALHQYVYLGDGKTTYLSEMKPGLELPVWNGTDWRKVSVGRVKVEKRPFLRIVCRVEGTNQEISATLQEADSVHLLTAEGEAKPLVNLTPGDRITCYPDQPGRHLGEKIEEEIHEF
;
A
#
# COMPACT_ATOMS: atom_id res chain seq x y z
N MET A 1 1.00 -20.48 2.13
CA MET A 1 2.00 -19.41 2.05
C MET A 1 1.29 -18.25 1.37
N GLU A 2 1.23 -17.12 2.05
CA GLU A 2 0.67 -15.87 1.50
C GLU A 2 1.47 -15.51 0.25
N LYS A 3 0.83 -15.56 -0.94
CA LYS A 3 1.52 -15.47 -2.22
C LYS A 3 1.30 -14.08 -2.82
N MET A 4 2.40 -13.35 -3.00
CA MET A 4 2.41 -12.13 -3.80
C MET A 4 2.15 -12.50 -5.26
N GLU A 5 1.29 -11.74 -5.94
CA GLU A 5 0.96 -11.92 -7.35
C GLU A 5 1.29 -10.65 -8.12
N ILE A 6 1.08 -10.68 -9.44
CA ILE A 6 1.24 -9.52 -10.31
C ILE A 6 -0.13 -8.98 -10.71
N ALA A 7 -0.27 -7.66 -10.75
CA ALA A 7 -1.40 -6.99 -11.34
C ALA A 7 -0.95 -5.96 -12.39
N GLU A 8 -1.70 -5.88 -13.48
CA GLU A 8 -1.55 -4.87 -14.51
C GLU A 8 -2.33 -3.61 -14.10
N VAL A 9 -1.70 -2.45 -14.18
CA VAL A 9 -2.35 -1.16 -13.96
C VAL A 9 -3.34 -0.89 -15.08
N VAL A 10 -4.62 -0.74 -14.72
CA VAL A 10 -5.72 -0.46 -15.66
C VAL A 10 -5.95 1.04 -15.79
N SER A 11 -5.86 1.78 -14.68
CA SER A 11 -6.03 3.23 -14.69
C SER A 11 -5.25 3.92 -13.58
N VAL A 12 -4.85 5.16 -13.85
CA VAL A 12 -4.24 6.10 -12.90
C VAL A 12 -4.96 7.43 -13.05
N THR A 13 -5.69 7.86 -12.02
CA THR A 13 -6.60 9.01 -12.08
C THR A 13 -6.33 9.96 -10.92
N ALA A 14 -6.11 11.24 -11.21
CA ALA A 14 -6.06 12.25 -10.17
C ALA A 14 -7.42 12.42 -9.49
N VAL A 15 -7.45 12.32 -8.15
CA VAL A 15 -8.68 12.42 -7.34
C VAL A 15 -8.69 13.62 -6.39
N GLY A 16 -7.73 14.53 -6.57
CA GLY A 16 -7.66 15.80 -5.84
C GLY A 16 -7.07 15.68 -4.44
N MET A 17 -7.42 16.65 -3.59
CA MET A 17 -6.85 16.79 -2.25
C MET A 17 -7.56 15.89 -1.23
N GLY A 18 -6.79 15.09 -0.50
CA GLY A 18 -7.28 14.16 0.52
C GLY A 18 -6.48 14.22 1.82
N THR A 19 -6.93 13.47 2.83
CA THR A 19 -6.16 13.27 4.08
C THR A 19 -5.22 12.09 3.91
N ARG A 20 -3.91 12.35 3.95
CA ARG A 20 -2.86 11.34 3.86
C ARG A 20 -2.41 10.85 5.21
N VAL A 21 -2.18 9.55 5.32
CA VAL A 21 -1.54 8.90 6.46
C VAL A 21 -0.15 8.40 6.04
N CYS A 22 0.90 8.93 6.67
CA CYS A 22 2.26 8.39 6.59
C CYS A 22 2.60 7.67 7.88
N LEU A 23 3.30 6.55 7.76
CA LEU A 23 3.71 5.70 8.86
C LEU A 23 5.23 5.82 9.01
N ASP A 24 5.68 6.35 10.14
CA ASP A 24 7.08 6.32 10.54
C ASP A 24 7.28 5.17 11.50
N LEU A 25 8.11 4.21 11.13
CA LEU A 25 8.44 3.04 11.91
C LEU A 25 9.64 3.31 12.83
N ILE A 26 9.84 2.45 13.83
CA ILE A 26 10.92 2.60 14.81
C ILE A 26 12.28 2.06 14.35
N ASP A 27 12.36 1.54 13.12
CA ASP A 27 13.55 0.88 12.59
C ASP A 27 13.83 1.36 11.17
N GLU A 28 15.04 1.11 10.70
CA GLU A 28 15.43 1.35 9.32
C GLU A 28 14.83 0.30 8.39
N LEU A 29 14.27 0.75 7.27
CA LEU A 29 13.75 -0.08 6.20
C LEU A 29 14.70 -0.03 5.01
N LYS A 30 14.97 -1.18 4.41
CA LYS A 30 15.61 -1.27 3.09
C LYS A 30 14.69 -0.66 2.05
N ALA A 31 15.27 -0.31 0.90
CA ALA A 31 14.52 0.32 -0.17
C ALA A 31 13.41 -0.62 -0.70
N GLU A 32 13.66 -1.92 -0.76
CA GLU A 32 12.72 -2.94 -1.25
C GLU A 32 11.68 -3.34 -0.20
N GLU A 33 11.80 -2.83 1.03
CA GLU A 33 10.85 -3.11 2.10
C GLU A 33 9.61 -2.23 1.98
N GLY A 34 8.44 -2.80 2.29
CA GLY A 34 7.17 -2.10 2.12
C GLY A 34 6.01 -2.70 2.91
N ILE A 35 4.85 -2.06 2.82
CA ILE A 35 3.58 -2.51 3.40
C ILE A 35 2.52 -2.68 2.32
N LEU A 36 1.51 -3.48 2.62
CA LEU A 36 0.37 -3.70 1.76
C LEU A 36 -0.77 -2.75 2.13
N VAL A 37 -1.26 -1.98 1.15
CA VAL A 37 -2.41 -1.07 1.31
C VAL A 37 -3.39 -1.20 0.14
N GLY A 38 -4.68 -0.98 0.41
CA GLY A 38 -5.76 -1.15 -0.57
C GLY A 38 -7.01 -0.38 -0.16
N ASN A 39 -7.82 0.06 -1.13
CA ASN A 39 -9.07 0.77 -0.84
C ASN A 39 -10.16 -0.16 -0.28
N THR A 40 -10.13 -1.45 -0.63
CA THR A 40 -11.18 -2.43 -0.30
C THR A 40 -10.57 -3.74 0.17
N GLY A 41 -11.40 -4.68 0.64
CA GLY A 41 -10.99 -6.04 0.98
C GLY A 41 -10.62 -6.92 -0.22
N ASN A 42 -10.69 -6.41 -1.46
CA ASN A 42 -10.30 -7.15 -2.67
C ASN A 42 -8.78 -7.35 -2.78
N GLY A 43 -7.99 -6.70 -1.94
CA GLY A 43 -6.54 -6.87 -1.93
C GLY A 43 -5.79 -5.55 -1.92
N TYR A 44 -4.47 -5.68 -2.05
CA TYR A 44 -3.54 -4.63 -1.71
C TYR A 44 -2.43 -4.50 -2.75
N VAL A 45 -1.85 -3.31 -2.85
CA VAL A 45 -0.59 -3.07 -3.57
C VAL A 45 0.56 -2.92 -2.58
N LEU A 46 1.77 -3.27 -2.98
CA LEU A 46 2.95 -3.13 -2.15
C LEU A 46 3.55 -1.72 -2.30
N VAL A 47 3.42 -0.89 -1.26
CA VAL A 47 4.04 0.43 -1.20
C VAL A 47 5.36 0.36 -0.45
N LEU A 48 6.42 0.80 -1.09
CA LEU A 48 7.79 0.72 -0.60
C LEU A 48 8.15 1.86 0.34
N SER A 49 9.21 1.65 1.13
CA SER A 49 9.83 2.67 1.96
C SER A 49 10.33 3.86 1.15
N GLU A 50 10.31 5.05 1.77
CA GLU A 50 10.92 6.27 1.24
C GLU A 50 12.46 6.22 1.34
N ASN A 51 13.08 5.03 1.39
CA ASN A 51 14.53 4.87 1.43
C ASN A 51 15.20 5.00 0.04
N ARG A 52 14.84 6.06 -0.69
CA ARG A 52 15.44 6.42 -1.98
C ARG A 52 15.55 7.94 -2.06
N THR A 53 16.63 8.42 -2.67
CA THR A 53 16.75 9.84 -3.03
C THR A 53 15.86 10.10 -4.23
N THR A 54 15.01 11.11 -4.14
CA THR A 54 14.25 11.63 -5.28
C THR A 54 14.78 13.01 -5.68
N GLU A 55 14.27 13.58 -6.76
CA GLU A 55 14.61 14.94 -7.15
C GLU A 55 14.19 15.97 -6.09
N THR A 56 13.14 15.65 -5.32
CA THR A 56 12.51 16.59 -4.38
C THR A 56 12.89 16.34 -2.92
N TYR A 57 13.24 15.11 -2.53
CA TYR A 57 13.45 14.75 -1.13
C TYR A 57 14.65 13.82 -0.88
N PRO A 58 15.38 14.00 0.23
CA PRO A 58 16.34 13.01 0.71
C PRO A 58 15.60 11.77 1.24
N PRO A 59 16.28 10.60 1.28
CA PRO A 59 15.70 9.37 1.76
C PRO A 59 15.26 9.46 3.23
N ARG A 60 14.15 8.81 3.56
CA ARG A 60 13.67 8.61 4.92
C ARG A 60 13.44 7.14 5.14
N ALA A 61 14.50 6.43 5.48
CA ALA A 61 14.51 4.98 5.56
C ALA A 61 13.54 4.38 6.59
N PHE A 62 12.98 5.17 7.50
CA PHE A 62 11.98 4.73 8.48
C PHE A 62 10.52 4.97 8.04
N ARG A 63 10.28 5.60 6.87
CA ARG A 63 8.96 6.09 6.47
C ARG A 63 8.37 5.30 5.32
N ILE A 64 7.06 5.01 5.41
CA ILE A 64 6.23 4.58 4.28
C ILE A 64 4.99 5.49 4.16
N ASN A 65 4.59 5.77 2.93
CA ASN A 65 3.35 6.46 2.63
C ASN A 65 2.19 5.46 2.57
N GLY A 66 1.31 5.44 3.57
CA GLY A 66 0.18 4.52 3.58
C GLY A 66 -0.89 4.88 2.55
N GLY A 67 -1.00 6.16 2.17
CA GLY A 67 -2.01 6.65 1.25
C GLY A 67 -3.16 7.38 1.95
N ALA A 68 -4.37 7.24 1.41
CA ALA A 68 -5.54 7.97 1.87
C ALA A 68 -6.13 7.38 3.15
N LEU A 69 -6.66 8.23 4.03
CA LEU A 69 -7.17 7.88 5.37
C LEU A 69 -8.12 6.67 5.43
N HIS A 70 -8.91 6.44 4.37
CA HIS A 70 -9.93 5.38 4.31
C HIS A 70 -9.38 4.02 3.89
N GLN A 71 -8.14 3.94 3.42
CA GLN A 71 -7.59 2.69 2.92
C GLN A 71 -7.32 1.71 4.06
N TYR A 72 -7.41 0.44 3.73
CA TYR A 72 -6.96 -0.66 4.56
C TYR A 72 -5.43 -0.80 4.49
N VAL A 73 -4.82 -1.18 5.60
CA VAL A 73 -3.44 -1.66 5.71
C VAL A 73 -3.43 -3.08 6.28
N TYR A 74 -2.68 -3.96 5.62
CA TYR A 74 -2.57 -5.35 6.02
C TYR A 74 -1.81 -5.52 7.35
N LEU A 75 -2.32 -6.37 8.24
CA LEU A 75 -1.76 -6.66 9.55
C LEU A 75 -1.15 -8.07 9.69
N GLY A 76 -1.19 -8.88 8.62
CA GLY A 76 -0.77 -10.28 8.67
C GLY A 76 -1.92 -11.21 9.04
N ASP A 77 -1.76 -12.50 8.76
CA ASP A 77 -2.73 -13.55 9.12
C ASP A 77 -4.16 -13.25 8.60
N GLY A 78 -4.28 -12.63 7.43
CA GLY A 78 -5.56 -12.24 6.83
C GLY A 78 -6.25 -11.03 7.47
N LYS A 79 -5.60 -10.38 8.45
CA LYS A 79 -6.14 -9.23 9.18
C LYS A 79 -5.79 -7.92 8.52
N THR A 80 -6.64 -6.93 8.73
CA THR A 80 -6.47 -5.58 8.20
C THR A 80 -7.10 -4.55 9.14
N THR A 81 -6.70 -3.28 9.01
CA THR A 81 -7.30 -2.16 9.74
C THR A 81 -7.30 -0.94 8.83
N TYR A 82 -8.14 0.05 9.11
CA TYR A 82 -8.07 1.31 8.37
C TYR A 82 -6.81 2.08 8.75
N LEU A 83 -6.21 2.81 7.80
CA LEU A 83 -5.12 3.74 8.07
C LEU A 83 -5.50 4.80 9.10
N SER A 84 -6.78 5.15 9.21
CA SER A 84 -7.33 6.04 10.24
C SER A 84 -7.24 5.50 11.67
N GLU A 85 -7.13 4.18 11.82
CA GLU A 85 -7.07 3.48 13.11
C GLU A 85 -5.62 3.22 13.57
N MET A 86 -4.65 3.44 12.69
CA MET A 86 -3.23 3.29 12.99
C MET A 86 -2.78 4.24 14.10
N LYS A 87 -2.02 3.70 15.07
CA LYS A 87 -1.49 4.44 16.21
C LYS A 87 -0.02 4.04 16.47
N PRO A 88 0.78 4.94 17.06
CA PRO A 88 2.08 4.56 17.60
C PRO A 88 1.97 3.37 18.55
N GLY A 89 2.94 2.45 18.48
CA GLY A 89 2.98 1.22 19.28
C GLY A 89 2.32 0.01 18.61
N LEU A 90 1.51 0.18 17.56
CA LEU A 90 1.05 -0.94 16.74
C LEU A 90 2.19 -1.51 15.91
N GLU A 91 2.21 -2.82 15.71
CA GLU A 91 3.15 -3.49 14.82
C GLU A 91 2.55 -3.68 13.43
N LEU A 92 3.36 -3.46 12.40
CA LEU A 92 3.01 -3.72 11.01
C LEU A 92 3.90 -4.82 10.43
N PRO A 93 3.34 -5.76 9.66
CA PRO A 93 4.13 -6.63 8.81
C PRO A 93 4.75 -5.78 7.69
N VAL A 94 6.07 -5.84 7.58
CA VAL A 94 6.85 -5.24 6.51
C VAL A 94 7.38 -6.36 5.63
N TRP A 95 7.01 -6.35 4.35
CA TRP A 95 7.52 -7.30 3.36
C TRP A 95 8.96 -6.95 3.02
N ASN A 96 9.85 -7.96 2.96
CA ASN A 96 11.26 -7.75 2.63
C ASN A 96 11.70 -8.34 1.28
N GLY A 97 10.74 -8.77 0.45
CA GLY A 97 11.01 -9.47 -0.81
C GLY A 97 10.90 -10.99 -0.71
N THR A 98 11.03 -11.56 0.49
CA THR A 98 11.01 -13.01 0.71
C THR A 98 10.10 -13.44 1.86
N ASP A 99 10.05 -12.64 2.92
CA ASP A 99 9.32 -12.93 4.15
C ASP A 99 8.79 -11.63 4.76
N TRP A 100 7.99 -11.77 5.80
CA TRP A 100 7.44 -10.70 6.60
C TRP A 100 8.25 -10.53 7.88
N ARG A 101 8.55 -9.29 8.25
CA ARG A 101 9.01 -8.96 9.61
C ARG A 101 8.06 -7.94 10.25
N LYS A 102 7.88 -8.04 11.56
CA LYS A 102 7.06 -7.06 12.30
C LYS A 102 7.92 -5.88 12.73
N VAL A 103 7.41 -4.66 12.51
CA VAL A 103 8.07 -3.42 12.94
C VAL A 103 7.03 -2.51 13.57
N SER A 104 7.32 -1.95 14.74
CA SER A 104 6.39 -1.04 15.41
C SER A 104 6.34 0.33 14.74
N VAL A 105 5.15 0.92 14.72
CA VAL A 105 4.92 2.30 14.31
C VAL A 105 5.37 3.23 15.43
N GLY A 106 6.31 4.13 15.12
CA GLY A 106 6.77 5.17 16.05
C GLY A 106 5.94 6.46 15.97
N ARG A 107 5.50 6.84 14.75
CA ARG A 107 4.66 8.03 14.54
C ARG A 107 3.72 7.84 13.36
N VAL A 108 2.48 8.30 13.50
CA VAL A 108 1.52 8.42 12.40
C VAL A 108 1.40 9.90 12.04
N LYS A 109 1.81 10.27 10.82
CA LYS A 109 1.75 11.65 10.33
C LYS A 109 0.55 11.83 9.40
N VAL A 110 -0.40 12.67 9.81
CA VAL A 110 -1.63 12.95 9.06
C VAL A 110 -1.61 14.37 8.50
N GLU A 111 -1.76 14.54 7.19
CA GLU A 111 -1.78 15.87 6.53
C GLU A 111 -2.56 15.86 5.19
N LYS A 112 -2.93 17.03 4.67
CA LYS A 112 -3.60 17.14 3.37
C LYS A 112 -2.59 17.10 2.22
N ARG A 113 -2.85 16.26 1.20
CA ARG A 113 -2.01 16.10 -0.01
C ARG A 113 -2.85 15.77 -1.25
N PRO A 114 -2.34 16.02 -2.47
CA PRO A 114 -2.96 15.53 -3.70
C PRO A 114 -2.79 14.00 -3.82
N PHE A 115 -3.73 13.35 -4.51
CA PHE A 115 -3.80 11.90 -4.64
C PHE A 115 -4.03 11.44 -6.08
N LEU A 116 -3.43 10.30 -6.40
CA LEU A 116 -3.76 9.45 -7.54
C LEU A 116 -4.51 8.21 -7.03
N ARG A 117 -5.65 7.89 -7.64
CA ARG A 117 -6.29 6.58 -7.50
C ARG A 117 -5.80 5.69 -8.62
N ILE A 118 -5.30 4.51 -8.26
CA ILE A 118 -4.91 3.46 -9.20
C ILE A 118 -5.90 2.31 -9.13
N VAL A 119 -6.18 1.69 -10.27
CA VAL A 119 -6.89 0.42 -10.39
C VAL A 119 -5.98 -0.55 -11.10
N CYS A 120 -5.84 -1.76 -10.58
CA CYS A 120 -5.01 -2.81 -11.11
C CYS A 120 -5.82 -4.10 -11.23
N ARG A 121 -5.60 -4.85 -12.31
CA ARG A 121 -6.22 -6.17 -12.51
C ARG A 121 -5.21 -7.26 -12.24
N VAL A 122 -5.54 -8.19 -11.35
CA VAL A 122 -4.66 -9.32 -11.02
C VAL A 122 -4.54 -10.23 -12.25
N GLU A 123 -3.31 -10.51 -12.68
CA GLU A 123 -3.04 -11.26 -13.90
C GLU A 123 -3.67 -12.65 -13.86
N GLY A 124 -4.26 -13.06 -14.99
CA GLY A 124 -4.96 -14.35 -15.10
C GLY A 124 -6.32 -14.39 -14.40
N THR A 125 -6.83 -13.26 -13.89
CA THR A 125 -8.13 -13.17 -13.22
C THR A 125 -8.93 -11.94 -13.66
N ASN A 126 -10.19 -11.84 -13.21
CA ASN A 126 -11.02 -10.64 -13.35
C ASN A 126 -11.04 -9.77 -12.07
N GLN A 127 -10.19 -10.10 -11.09
CA GLN A 127 -10.18 -9.40 -9.81
C GLN A 127 -9.46 -8.05 -9.95
N GLU A 128 -10.10 -6.99 -9.44
CA GLU A 128 -9.54 -5.64 -9.42
C GLU A 128 -9.16 -5.24 -7.99
N ILE A 129 -7.96 -4.67 -7.86
CA ILE A 129 -7.40 -4.07 -6.66
C ILE A 129 -7.28 -2.58 -6.93
N SER A 130 -7.62 -1.74 -5.95
CA SER A 130 -7.41 -0.29 -6.08
C SER A 130 -6.73 0.30 -4.86
N ALA A 131 -5.97 1.37 -5.08
CA ALA A 131 -5.32 2.13 -4.03
C ALA A 131 -5.36 3.63 -4.32
N THR A 132 -5.39 4.46 -3.29
CA THR A 132 -5.44 5.92 -3.37
C THR A 132 -4.22 6.53 -2.70
N LEU A 133 -3.17 6.74 -3.47
CA LEU A 133 -1.83 7.05 -2.97
C LEU A 133 -1.46 8.51 -3.26
N GLN A 134 -0.61 9.10 -2.41
CA GLN A 134 -0.20 10.49 -2.59
C GLN A 134 0.48 10.67 -3.95
N GLU A 135 0.07 11.69 -4.69
CA GLU A 135 0.77 12.14 -5.90
C GLU A 135 2.13 12.76 -5.51
N ALA A 136 3.18 11.95 -5.44
CA ALA A 136 4.55 12.36 -5.16
C ALA A 136 5.58 11.36 -5.71
N ASP A 137 6.75 11.89 -6.05
CA ASP A 137 7.93 11.14 -6.49
C ASP A 137 8.50 10.22 -5.40
N SER A 138 8.22 10.51 -4.11
CA SER A 138 8.66 9.68 -2.98
C SER A 138 7.85 8.39 -2.81
N VAL A 139 6.66 8.29 -3.40
CA VAL A 139 5.81 7.09 -3.29
C VAL A 139 6.21 6.10 -4.38
N HIS A 140 6.65 4.92 -4.00
CA HIS A 140 7.07 3.88 -4.93
C HIS A 140 6.27 2.59 -4.74
N LEU A 141 6.00 1.92 -5.86
CA LEU A 141 5.43 0.58 -5.89
C LEU A 141 6.49 -0.40 -6.39
N LEU A 142 6.41 -1.66 -5.97
CA LEU A 142 7.27 -2.73 -6.49
C LEU A 142 6.71 -3.23 -7.84
N THR A 143 7.52 -3.23 -8.90
CA THR A 143 7.14 -3.78 -10.20
C THR A 143 7.22 -5.30 -10.23
N ALA A 144 6.71 -5.93 -11.29
CA ALA A 144 6.85 -7.37 -11.51
C ALA A 144 8.31 -7.82 -11.67
N GLU A 145 9.18 -6.91 -12.10
CA GLU A 145 10.62 -7.13 -12.29
C GLU A 145 11.42 -6.93 -10.98
N GLY A 146 10.75 -6.59 -9.88
CA GLY A 146 11.39 -6.35 -8.58
C GLY A 146 12.02 -4.96 -8.46
N GLU A 147 11.66 -4.03 -9.35
CA GLU A 147 12.16 -2.66 -9.33
C GLU A 147 11.19 -1.72 -8.61
N ALA A 148 11.68 -0.60 -8.10
CA ALA A 148 10.83 0.42 -7.53
C ALA A 148 10.40 1.42 -8.61
N LYS A 149 9.10 1.55 -8.84
CA LYS A 149 8.53 2.52 -9.77
C LYS A 149 7.88 3.68 -9.02
N PRO A 150 8.28 4.95 -9.25
CA PRO A 150 7.61 6.11 -8.68
C PRO A 150 6.15 6.17 -9.14
N LEU A 151 5.23 6.44 -8.23
CA LEU A 151 3.80 6.50 -8.51
C LEU A 151 3.47 7.53 -9.59
N VAL A 152 4.14 8.69 -9.57
CA VAL A 152 3.97 9.77 -10.56
C VAL A 152 4.37 9.36 -11.98
N ASN A 153 5.14 8.28 -12.12
CA ASN A 153 5.55 7.71 -13.41
C ASN A 153 4.75 6.45 -13.76
N LEU A 154 3.75 6.07 -12.95
CA LEU A 154 2.91 4.91 -13.18
C LEU A 154 1.90 5.19 -14.31
N THR A 155 1.78 4.26 -15.24
CA THR A 155 0.91 4.35 -16.41
C THR A 155 0.14 3.04 -16.63
N PRO A 156 -1.03 3.08 -17.30
CA PRO A 156 -1.72 1.85 -17.69
C PRO A 156 -0.82 0.89 -18.49
N GLY A 157 -0.93 -0.41 -18.20
CA GLY A 157 -0.07 -1.46 -18.75
C GLY A 157 1.17 -1.77 -17.91
N ASP A 158 1.52 -0.92 -16.93
CA ASP A 158 2.56 -1.26 -15.96
C ASP A 158 2.18 -2.46 -15.10
N ARG A 159 3.15 -3.29 -14.76
CA ARG A 159 2.95 -4.51 -13.97
C ARG A 159 3.55 -4.33 -12.59
N ILE A 160 2.72 -4.47 -11.55
CA ILE A 160 3.13 -4.26 -10.16
C ILE A 160 2.84 -5.48 -9.29
N THR A 161 3.59 -5.61 -8.21
CA THR A 161 3.37 -6.62 -7.18
C THR A 161 2.14 -6.27 -6.35
N CYS A 162 1.26 -7.23 -6.15
CA CYS A 162 0.04 -7.10 -5.38
C CYS A 162 -0.16 -8.30 -4.44
N TYR A 163 -1.14 -8.15 -3.55
CA TYR A 163 -1.63 -9.22 -2.69
C TYR A 163 -3.15 -9.32 -2.84
N PRO A 164 -3.65 -10.25 -3.65
CA PRO A 164 -5.08 -10.47 -3.81
C PRO A 164 -5.73 -10.97 -2.52
N ASP A 165 -6.89 -10.45 -2.19
CA ASP A 165 -7.68 -10.86 -1.03
C ASP A 165 -9.17 -10.93 -1.39
N GLN A 166 -10.02 -11.38 -0.48
CA GLN A 166 -11.47 -11.44 -0.67
C GLN A 166 -12.18 -10.45 0.27
N PRO A 167 -13.24 -9.76 -0.19
CA PRO A 167 -14.14 -8.98 0.65
C PRO A 167 -14.73 -9.78 1.81
N GLY A 168 -15.41 -9.10 2.73
CA GLY A 168 -15.95 -9.73 3.93
C GLY A 168 -15.06 -9.48 5.14
N ARG A 169 -14.80 -8.21 5.49
CA ARG A 169 -14.10 -7.85 6.74
C ARG A 169 -15.05 -7.09 7.65
N HIS A 170 -15.20 -7.56 8.88
CA HIS A 170 -15.86 -6.81 9.96
C HIS A 170 -14.89 -6.69 11.13
N LEU A 171 -14.55 -5.46 11.49
CA LEU A 171 -13.54 -5.19 12.53
C LEU A 171 -12.18 -5.85 12.25
N GLY A 172 -11.78 -5.95 10.97
CA GLY A 172 -10.49 -6.49 10.55
C GLY A 172 -10.39 -8.01 10.45
N GLU A 173 -11.44 -8.75 10.84
CA GLU A 173 -11.51 -10.22 10.75
C GLU A 173 -12.31 -10.65 9.52
N LYS A 174 -11.92 -11.78 8.90
CA LYS A 174 -12.64 -12.36 7.74
C LYS A 174 -13.95 -13.00 8.20
N ILE A 175 -15.06 -12.55 7.61
CA ILE A 175 -16.39 -13.14 7.78
C ILE A 175 -17.02 -13.39 6.42
N GLU A 176 -17.78 -14.49 6.32
CA GLU A 176 -18.62 -14.77 5.14
C GLU A 176 -19.90 -13.92 5.23
N GLU A 177 -19.84 -12.70 4.68
CA GLU A 177 -21.00 -11.82 4.49
C GLU A 177 -21.04 -11.30 3.04
N GLU A 178 -22.24 -10.94 2.56
CA GLU A 178 -22.39 -10.29 1.26
C GLU A 178 -22.01 -8.81 1.38
N ILE A 179 -20.76 -8.49 1.02
CA ILE A 179 -20.21 -7.13 1.05
C ILE A 179 -19.88 -6.66 -0.38
N HIS A 180 -20.36 -5.47 -0.73
CA HIS A 180 -20.08 -4.80 -2.01
C HIS A 180 -19.29 -3.51 -1.76
N GLU A 181 -18.03 -3.45 -2.19
CA GLU A 181 -17.12 -2.29 -2.12
C GLU A 181 -16.67 -1.92 -3.55
N PHE A 182 -16.54 -0.62 -3.87
CA PHE A 182 -16.25 -0.10 -5.23
C PHE A 182 -15.08 0.90 -5.25
#